data_AF-A0A9D6PQZ1-F1
#
_entry.id   AF-A0A9D6PQZ1-F1
#
_cell.length_a   1.000
_cell.length_b   1.000
_cell.length_c   1.000
_cell.angle_alpha   90.00
_cell.angle_beta   90.00
_cell.angle_gamma   90.00
#
_symmetry.space_group_name_H-M   'P 1'
#
loop_
_entity.id
_entity.type
_entity.pdbx_description
1 polymer ?
#
loop_
_entity_poly.entity_id
_entity_poly.type
_entity_poly.pdbx_seq_one_letter_code
_entity_poly.pdbx_strand_id
1 'polypeptide(L)'
;MTANSFTELKNTSATASDLALLNGKNVRIRGRASGATSVIATEIEDRGASDQDADVILQGAVLKAEVINPTFKILGVTVDTNLLTPADFRDVNDIAIVGGQTTFFNTLSANGGLVKAKGRLPADVDNVLAAGTLREVELED
;
A
#
# COMPACT_ATOMS: atom_id res chain seq x y z
N MET A 1 -0.52 -26.98 -5.52
CA MET A 1 -0.79 -25.95 -6.54
C MET A 1 0.18 -24.82 -6.30
N THR A 2 0.91 -24.41 -7.32
CA THR A 2 1.79 -23.23 -7.25
C THR A 2 0.93 -22.03 -7.62
N ALA A 3 0.80 -21.04 -6.74
CA ALA A 3 0.14 -19.79 -7.11
C ALA A 3 1.00 -19.08 -8.14
N ASN A 4 0.50 -19.00 -9.36
CA ASN A 4 0.99 -18.09 -10.38
C ASN A 4 0.33 -16.70 -10.15
N SER A 5 0.81 -15.69 -10.88
CA SER A 5 0.41 -14.28 -10.78
C SER A 5 -1.07 -13.96 -11.06
N PHE A 6 -1.95 -14.97 -11.09
CA PHE A 6 -3.36 -14.91 -11.47
C PHE A 6 -4.21 -15.91 -10.67
N THR A 7 -3.91 -16.09 -9.38
CA THR A 7 -4.75 -16.97 -8.54
C THR A 7 -6.10 -16.29 -8.29
N GLU A 8 -7.17 -16.79 -8.93
CA GLU A 8 -8.57 -16.40 -8.70
C GLU A 8 -9.34 -17.55 -8.03
N LEU A 9 -9.94 -17.28 -6.88
CA LEU A 9 -10.89 -18.17 -6.20
C LEU A 9 -12.29 -17.60 -6.37
N LYS A 10 -13.15 -18.26 -7.17
CA LYS A 10 -14.49 -17.76 -7.50
C LYS A 10 -15.56 -18.82 -7.26
N ASN A 11 -16.68 -18.44 -6.63
CA ASN A 11 -17.86 -19.29 -6.46
C ASN A 11 -17.57 -20.67 -5.85
N THR A 12 -16.58 -20.76 -4.96
CA THR A 12 -16.16 -21.99 -4.29
C THR A 12 -15.81 -21.71 -2.84
N SER A 13 -15.75 -22.75 -2.01
CA SER A 13 -15.18 -22.65 -0.66
C SER A 13 -13.66 -22.71 -0.74
N ALA A 14 -12.98 -21.63 -0.36
CA ALA A 14 -11.53 -21.63 -0.21
C ALA A 14 -11.12 -22.46 1.01
N THR A 15 -10.14 -23.35 0.86
CA THR A 15 -9.53 -24.06 1.98
C THR A 15 -8.43 -23.20 2.62
N ALA A 16 -8.00 -23.57 3.83
CA ALA A 16 -6.85 -22.90 4.48
C ALA A 16 -5.59 -22.96 3.60
N SER A 17 -5.39 -24.05 2.84
CA SER A 17 -4.26 -24.20 1.92
C SER A 17 -4.36 -23.26 0.73
N ASP A 18 -5.56 -23.01 0.20
CA ASP A 18 -5.76 -22.06 -0.90
C ASP A 18 -5.46 -20.62 -0.45
N LEU A 19 -5.91 -20.28 0.76
CA LEU A 19 -5.66 -18.95 1.35
C LEU A 19 -4.20 -18.76 1.79
N ALA A 20 -3.50 -19.84 2.17
CA ALA A 20 -2.09 -19.77 2.54
C ALA A 20 -1.20 -19.30 1.36
N LEU A 21 -1.61 -19.58 0.12
CA LEU A 21 -0.91 -19.10 -1.09
C LEU A 21 -1.03 -17.58 -1.29
N LEU A 22 -2.03 -16.95 -0.69
CA LEU A 22 -2.31 -15.51 -0.78
C LEU A 22 -1.73 -14.73 0.41
N ASN A 23 -1.08 -15.40 1.36
CA ASN A 23 -0.50 -14.75 2.52
C ASN A 23 0.60 -13.78 2.11
N GLY A 24 0.51 -12.53 2.57
CA GLY A 24 1.44 -11.45 2.20
C GLY A 24 1.29 -10.94 0.76
N LYS A 25 0.25 -11.35 0.03
CA LYS A 25 -0.04 -10.87 -1.33
C LYS A 25 -1.04 -9.72 -1.32
N ASN A 26 -0.97 -8.87 -2.34
CA ASN A 26 -2.01 -7.88 -2.63
C ASN A 26 -3.22 -8.61 -3.23
N VAL A 27 -4.38 -8.56 -2.60
CA VAL A 27 -5.57 -9.25 -3.09
C VAL A 27 -6.74 -8.31 -3.27
N ARG A 28 -7.49 -8.51 -4.36
CA ARG A 28 -8.82 -7.95 -4.54
C ARG A 28 -9.84 -8.94 -4.02
N ILE A 29 -10.69 -8.50 -3.09
CA ILE A 29 -11.78 -9.31 -2.55
C ILE A 29 -13.10 -8.67 -2.95
N ARG A 30 -13.97 -9.44 -3.59
CA ARG A 30 -15.38 -9.08 -3.79
C ARG A 30 -16.23 -9.92 -2.86
N GLY A 31 -17.18 -9.31 -2.18
CA GLY A 31 -18.02 -10.00 -1.22
C GLY A 31 -18.95 -9.06 -0.48
N ARG A 32 -19.52 -9.55 0.62
CA ARG A 32 -20.31 -8.74 1.56
C ARG A 32 -19.65 -8.72 2.92
N ALA A 33 -19.68 -7.55 3.58
CA ALA A 33 -19.27 -7.47 4.98
C ALA A 33 -20.15 -8.42 5.82
N SER A 34 -19.51 -9.12 6.76
CA SER A 34 -20.17 -10.03 7.70
C SER A 34 -19.91 -9.65 9.16
N GLY A 35 -19.21 -8.54 9.39
CA GLY A 35 -18.85 -8.00 10.69
C GLY A 35 -17.87 -6.84 10.55
N ALA A 36 -17.37 -6.33 11.67
CA ALA A 36 -16.41 -5.22 11.68
C ALA A 36 -15.04 -5.60 11.08
N THR A 37 -14.69 -6.89 11.10
CA THR A 37 -13.38 -7.39 10.67
C THR A 37 -13.48 -8.58 9.72
N SER A 38 -14.66 -8.85 9.15
CA SER A 38 -14.91 -10.04 8.35
C SER A 38 -15.72 -9.74 7.08
N VAL A 39 -15.37 -10.43 6.00
CA VAL A 39 -16.04 -10.39 4.71
C VAL A 39 -16.38 -11.82 4.28
N ILE A 40 -17.63 -12.06 3.88
CA ILE A 40 -18.00 -13.26 3.12
C ILE A 40 -17.63 -12.97 1.67
N ALA A 41 -16.49 -13.51 1.24
CA ALA A 41 -15.97 -13.34 -0.11
C ALA A 41 -16.72 -14.25 -1.10
N THR A 42 -17.06 -13.69 -2.26
CA THR A 42 -17.54 -14.43 -3.45
C THR A 42 -16.45 -14.60 -4.51
N GLU A 43 -15.42 -13.74 -4.45
CA GLU A 43 -14.24 -13.75 -5.31
C GLU A 43 -13.02 -13.24 -4.55
N ILE A 44 -11.89 -13.92 -4.70
CA ILE A 44 -10.57 -13.46 -4.22
C ILE A 44 -9.59 -13.60 -5.38
N GLU A 45 -8.84 -12.53 -5.66
CA GLU A 45 -7.91 -12.46 -6.78
C GLU A 45 -6.57 -11.88 -6.31
N ASP A 46 -5.47 -12.58 -6.60
CA ASP A 46 -4.12 -12.04 -6.45
C ASP A 46 -3.87 -10.93 -7.47
N ARG A 47 -3.61 -9.72 -6.98
CA ARG A 47 -3.23 -8.53 -7.76
C ARG A 47 -1.71 -8.38 -7.67
N GLY A 48 -1.00 -9.39 -8.15
CA GLY A 48 0.46 -9.50 -8.06
C GLY A 48 1.19 -8.37 -8.80
N ALA A 49 2.50 -8.22 -8.55
CA ALA A 49 3.28 -7.08 -9.07
C ALA A 49 3.36 -6.98 -10.62
N SER A 50 3.10 -8.07 -11.34
CA SER A 50 3.04 -8.09 -12.81
C SER A 50 1.75 -7.51 -13.38
N ASP A 51 0.71 -7.35 -12.57
CA ASP A 51 -0.53 -6.68 -12.99
C ASP A 51 -0.28 -5.16 -13.07
N GLN A 52 -0.44 -4.60 -14.27
CA GLN A 52 -0.20 -3.18 -14.52
C GLN A 52 -1.24 -2.27 -13.86
N ASP A 53 -2.39 -2.83 -13.49
CA ASP A 53 -3.49 -2.11 -12.84
C ASP A 53 -3.59 -2.44 -11.34
N ALA A 54 -2.56 -3.09 -10.76
CA ALA A 54 -2.50 -3.46 -9.35
C ALA A 54 -1.92 -2.36 -8.44
N ASP A 55 -2.01 -1.10 -8.86
CA ASP A 55 -1.64 0.01 -8.00
C ASP A 55 -2.55 0.01 -6.75
N VAL A 56 -1.92 0.12 -5.58
CA VAL A 56 -2.58 0.23 -4.29
C VAL A 56 -2.55 1.68 -3.82
N ILE A 57 -3.58 2.05 -3.07
CA ILE A 57 -3.63 3.29 -2.31
C ILE A 57 -3.61 2.88 -0.84
N LEU A 58 -2.51 3.18 -0.16
CA LEU A 58 -2.39 3.00 1.28
C LEU A 58 -2.66 4.33 1.94
N GLN A 59 -3.65 4.37 2.84
CA GLN A 59 -3.97 5.57 3.60
C GLN A 59 -4.05 5.21 5.08
N GLY A 60 -3.46 6.05 5.92
CA GLY A 60 -3.56 5.87 7.36
C GLY A 60 -2.62 6.75 8.15
N ALA A 61 -2.70 6.60 9.47
CA ALA A 61 -1.87 7.36 10.40
C ALA A 61 -0.42 6.88 10.37
N VAL A 62 0.49 7.83 10.26
CA VAL A 62 1.93 7.67 10.43
C VAL A 62 2.32 8.32 11.75
N LEU A 63 2.82 7.51 12.67
CA LEU A 63 3.24 7.96 14.00
C LEU A 63 4.71 8.40 14.03
N LYS A 64 5.53 7.88 13.11
CA LYS A 64 6.94 8.17 13.00
C LYS A 64 7.39 8.02 11.55
N ALA A 65 8.17 8.98 11.08
CA ALA A 65 8.88 8.93 9.82
C ALA A 65 10.39 8.94 10.07
N GLU A 66 11.14 8.18 9.28
CA GLU A 66 12.60 8.12 9.33
C GLU A 66 13.16 9.14 8.34
N VAL A 67 13.79 10.20 8.83
CA VAL A 67 14.25 11.32 7.98
C VAL A 67 15.56 10.98 7.25
N ILE A 68 16.45 10.22 7.89
CA ILE A 68 17.77 9.87 7.33
C ILE A 68 17.63 8.86 6.18
N ASN A 69 16.71 7.90 6.33
CA ASN A 69 16.32 6.96 5.29
C ASN A 69 14.84 7.19 5.02
N PRO A 70 14.48 8.03 4.01
CA PRO A 70 13.17 8.65 3.87
C PRO A 70 12.07 7.61 3.63
N THR A 71 11.62 7.04 4.74
CA THR A 71 10.67 5.94 4.83
C THR A 71 9.71 6.17 6.00
N PHE A 72 8.49 5.69 5.86
CA PHE A 72 7.49 5.70 6.93
C PHE A 72 6.62 4.44 6.86
N LYS A 73 5.74 4.23 7.84
CA LYS A 73 4.87 3.04 7.88
C LYS A 73 3.39 3.43 7.93
N ILE A 74 2.60 2.85 7.03
CA ILE A 74 1.13 2.87 7.05
C ILE A 74 0.65 1.44 7.27
N LEU A 75 -0.11 1.19 8.33
CA LEU A 75 -0.71 -0.13 8.62
C LEU A 75 0.32 -1.30 8.62
N GLY A 76 1.57 -1.04 8.99
CA GLY A 76 2.66 -2.03 8.99
C GLY A 76 3.39 -2.18 7.65
N VAL A 77 2.91 -1.54 6.58
CA VAL A 77 3.59 -1.45 5.28
C VAL A 77 4.56 -0.29 5.29
N THR A 78 5.83 -0.57 4.97
CA THR A 78 6.87 0.43 4.81
C THR A 78 6.69 1.13 3.47
N VAL A 79 6.69 2.45 3.43
CA VAL A 79 6.69 3.23 2.20
C VAL A 79 8.10 3.76 2.00
N ASP A 80 8.75 3.36 0.92
CA ASP A 80 10.08 3.83 0.53
C ASP A 80 9.95 4.94 -0.51
N THR A 81 10.45 6.13 -0.18
CA THR A 81 10.31 7.32 -1.04
C THR A 81 11.60 7.72 -1.77
N ASN A 82 12.67 6.91 -1.71
CA ASN A 82 14.00 7.29 -2.20
C ASN A 82 14.11 7.64 -3.69
N LEU A 83 13.17 7.17 -4.53
CA LEU A 83 13.15 7.42 -5.97
C LEU A 83 12.09 8.44 -6.39
N LEU A 84 11.34 9.00 -5.44
CA LEU A 84 10.41 10.08 -5.71
C LEU A 84 11.13 11.39 -5.95
N THR A 85 10.55 12.20 -6.81
CA THR A 85 10.98 13.58 -7.06
C THR A 85 10.22 14.54 -6.15
N PRO A 86 10.71 15.78 -5.96
CA PRO A 86 10.01 16.77 -5.14
C PRO A 86 8.55 17.04 -5.54
N ALA A 87 8.19 16.84 -6.81
CA ALA A 87 6.83 17.04 -7.30
C ALA A 87 5.85 15.92 -6.88
N ASP A 88 6.37 14.78 -6.44
CA ASP A 88 5.56 13.62 -6.05
C ASP A 88 5.11 13.68 -4.58
N PHE A 89 5.57 14.69 -3.84
CA PHE A 89 5.16 14.97 -2.46
C PHE A 89 4.11 16.07 -2.44
N ARG A 90 2.90 15.74 -2.01
CA ARG A 90 1.73 16.62 -2.08
C ARG A 90 1.17 16.95 -0.71
N ASP A 91 0.61 18.15 -0.59
CA ASP A 91 -0.13 18.59 0.59
C ASP A 91 -1.59 18.13 0.52
N VAL A 92 -2.37 18.48 1.56
CA VAL A 92 -3.80 18.15 1.68
C VAL A 92 -4.70 18.72 0.58
N ASN A 93 -4.18 19.60 -0.28
CA ASN A 93 -4.91 20.18 -1.40
C ASN A 93 -4.43 19.60 -2.75
N ASP A 94 -3.70 18.49 -2.74
CA ASP A 94 -3.09 17.88 -3.94
C ASP A 94 -2.06 18.81 -4.61
N ILE A 95 -1.43 19.72 -3.86
CA ILE A 95 -0.41 20.66 -4.36
C ILE A 95 0.98 20.15 -3.97
N ALA A 96 1.92 20.16 -4.93
CA ALA A 96 3.31 19.80 -4.67
C ALA A 96 3.91 20.67 -3.55
N ILE A 97 4.44 20.02 -2.51
CA ILE A 97 5.00 20.68 -1.34
C ILE A 97 6.28 21.41 -1.72
N VAL A 98 6.37 22.69 -1.36
CA VAL A 98 7.61 23.48 -1.51
C VAL A 98 8.70 22.87 -0.61
N GLY A 99 9.81 22.45 -1.22
CA GLY A 99 10.88 21.71 -0.55
C GLY A 99 10.73 20.18 -0.57
N GLY A 100 9.66 19.67 -1.21
CA GLY A 100 9.47 18.25 -1.53
C GLY A 100 9.61 17.32 -0.32
N GLN A 101 10.41 16.27 -0.49
CA GLN A 101 10.64 15.23 0.51
C GLN A 101 11.06 15.80 1.87
N THR A 102 11.97 16.77 1.92
CA THR A 102 12.47 17.31 3.20
C THR A 102 11.36 17.96 4.00
N THR A 103 10.53 18.79 3.36
CA THR A 103 9.40 19.45 4.03
C THR A 103 8.36 18.42 4.45
N PHE A 104 8.03 17.46 3.58
CA PHE A 104 7.09 16.39 3.90
C PHE A 104 7.50 15.60 5.15
N PHE A 105 8.75 15.13 5.20
CA PHE A 105 9.26 14.36 6.34
C PHE A 105 9.38 15.20 7.61
N ASN A 106 9.76 16.48 7.52
CA ASN A 106 9.77 17.36 8.69
C ASN A 106 8.38 17.54 9.29
N THR A 107 7.34 17.72 8.46
CA THR A 107 5.95 17.79 8.91
C THR A 107 5.54 16.50 9.62
N LEU A 108 5.84 15.36 9.00
CA LEU A 108 5.46 14.05 9.49
C LEU A 108 6.20 13.65 10.78
N SER A 109 7.49 13.98 10.90
CA SER A 109 8.29 13.69 12.09
C SER A 109 7.95 14.59 13.28
N ALA A 110 7.50 15.83 13.04
CA ALA A 110 7.15 16.76 14.12
C ALA A 110 5.82 16.39 14.80
N ASN A 111 4.82 15.99 14.03
CA ASN A 111 3.44 15.89 14.52
C ASN A 111 2.80 14.51 14.33
N GLY A 112 3.47 13.59 13.62
CA GLY A 112 2.76 12.51 12.94
C GLY A 112 1.78 13.09 11.90
N GLY A 113 0.95 12.23 11.32
CA GLY A 113 -0.10 12.70 10.41
C GLY A 113 -0.81 11.58 9.68
N LEU A 114 -1.91 11.92 9.03
CA LEU A 114 -2.52 11.05 8.04
C LEU A 114 -1.77 11.23 6.72
N VAL A 115 -1.48 10.12 6.06
CA VAL A 115 -0.75 10.09 4.80
C VAL A 115 -1.43 9.11 3.87
N LYS A 116 -1.45 9.47 2.59
CA LYS A 116 -1.79 8.58 1.49
C LYS A 116 -0.54 8.33 0.64
N ALA A 117 -0.35 7.08 0.23
CA ALA A 117 0.72 6.65 -0.65
C ALA A 117 0.16 5.77 -1.76
N LYS A 118 0.51 6.10 -3.00
CA LYS A 118 0.07 5.36 -4.19
C LYS A 118 1.26 4.73 -4.89
N GLY A 119 1.20 3.42 -5.10
CA GLY A 119 2.23 2.69 -5.82
C GLY A 119 1.88 1.23 -6.01
N ARG A 120 2.86 0.37 -6.26
CA ARG A 120 2.64 -1.08 -6.41
C ARG A 120 3.39 -1.88 -5.36
N LEU A 121 2.70 -2.81 -4.72
CA LEU A 121 3.36 -3.77 -3.81
C LEU A 121 4.22 -4.74 -4.63
N PRO A 122 5.46 -5.01 -4.23
CA PRO A 122 6.32 -5.99 -4.87
C PRO A 122 5.72 -7.40 -4.75
N ALA A 123 6.20 -8.31 -5.59
CA ALA A 123 5.67 -9.68 -5.67
C ALA A 123 5.93 -10.50 -4.39
N ASP A 124 6.81 -10.04 -3.49
CA ASP A 124 7.29 -10.78 -2.33
C ASP A 124 6.87 -10.15 -1.00
N VAL A 125 6.94 -10.97 0.06
CA VAL A 125 6.49 -10.74 1.46
C VAL A 125 7.08 -9.52 2.17
N ASP A 126 7.96 -8.78 1.51
CA ASP A 126 8.45 -7.52 2.03
C ASP A 126 7.30 -6.53 1.89
N ASN A 127 6.56 -6.31 2.98
CA ASN A 127 5.52 -5.28 3.14
C ASN A 127 6.12 -3.88 2.93
N VAL A 128 6.56 -3.60 1.71
CA VAL A 128 7.32 -2.43 1.30
C VAL A 128 6.72 -1.94 0.01
N LEU A 129 6.13 -0.75 0.02
CA LEU A 129 5.77 -0.04 -1.20
C LEU A 129 7.07 0.57 -1.75
N ALA A 130 7.68 -0.13 -2.69
CA ALA A 130 9.02 0.18 -3.19
C ALA A 130 9.04 1.49 -3.98
N ALA A 131 10.13 2.25 -3.82
CA ALA A 131 10.27 3.57 -4.43
C ALA A 131 10.13 3.57 -5.97
N GLY A 132 10.47 2.47 -6.65
CA GLY A 132 10.37 2.36 -8.11
C GLY A 132 8.95 2.16 -8.65
N THR A 133 7.99 1.88 -7.78
CA THR A 133 6.58 1.75 -8.12
C THR A 133 5.71 2.83 -7.50
N LEU A 134 6.26 3.57 -6.55
CA LEU A 134 5.62 4.70 -5.89
C LEU A 134 5.46 5.83 -6.91
N ARG A 135 4.25 6.33 -7.02
CA ARG A 135 3.91 7.42 -7.95
C ARG A 135 3.65 8.73 -7.21
N GLU A 136 3.17 8.65 -5.97
CA GLU A 136 2.70 9.82 -5.24
C GLU A 136 2.65 9.52 -3.74
N VAL A 137 2.97 10.53 -2.94
CA VAL A 137 2.70 10.57 -1.50
C VAL A 137 2.08 11.91 -1.12
N GLU A 138 1.06 11.87 -0.27
CA GLU A 138 0.19 13.01 0.03
C GLU A 138 -0.09 13.08 1.53
N LEU A 139 -0.07 14.29 2.10
CA LEU A 139 -0.57 14.55 3.45
C LEU A 139 -2.09 14.63 3.44
N GLU A 140 -2.75 14.09 4.47
CA GLU A 140 -4.22 14.02 4.58
C GLU A 140 -4.69 14.72 5.87
N ASP A 141 -5.97 15.14 5.91
CA ASP A 141 -6.64 15.80 7.04
C ASP A 141 -7.47 14.87 7.94
#